data_AF-C6WVS9-F1
#
_entry.id   AF-C6WVS9-F1
#
_cell.length_a   1.000
_cell.length_b   1.000
_cell.length_c   1.000
_cell.angle_alpha   90.00
_cell.angle_beta   90.00
_cell.angle_gamma   90.00
#
_symmetry.space_group_name_H-M   'P 1'
#
loop_
_entity.id
_entity.type
_entity.pdbx_description
1 polymer ?
#
loop_
_entity_poly.entity_id
_entity_poly.type
_entity_poly.pdbx_seq_one_letter_code
_entity_poly.pdbx_strand_id
1 'polypeptide(L)' 'MLWRNNKNLNLYKILHHATDCTNSRDGTKMVVYSPVDRPEQVFVRDEAEFMLKFTSVE' A
#
# COMPACT_ATOMS: atom_id res chain seq x y z
N MET A 1 -5.81 5.57 -9.85
CA MET A 1 -5.67 6.51 -8.72
C MET A 1 -4.27 6.38 -8.15
N LEU A 2 -3.58 7.50 -7.96
CA LEU A 2 -2.25 7.53 -7.36
C LEU A 2 -2.36 7.82 -5.85
N TRP A 3 -1.34 7.43 -5.12
CA TRP A 3 -1.27 7.63 -3.67
C TRP A 3 0.05 8.30 -3.31
N ARG A 4 -0.01 9.42 -2.60
CA ARG A 4 1.18 10.12 -2.12
C ARG A 4 1.47 9.71 -0.69
N ASN A 5 2.70 9.28 -0.41
CA ASN A 5 3.12 9.05 0.96
C ASN A 5 3.26 10.38 1.72
N ASN A 6 2.67 10.48 2.90
CA ASN A 6 2.59 11.72 3.67
C ASN A 6 3.96 12.17 4.24
N LYS A 7 4.94 11.27 4.36
CA LYS A 7 6.27 11.56 4.92
C LYS A 7 7.29 11.98 3.85
N ASN A 8 7.43 11.18 2.80
CA ASN A 8 8.47 11.40 1.78
C ASN A 8 7.94 11.97 0.46
N LEU A 9 6.62 12.16 0.33
CA LEU A 9 5.95 12.73 -0.84
C LEU A 9 6.06 11.92 -2.13
N ASN A 10 6.66 10.71 -2.09
CA ASN A 10 6.73 9.83 -3.26
C ASN A 10 5.34 9.33 -3.65
N LEU A 11 5.16 9.03 -4.94
CA LEU A 11 3.91 8.53 -5.52
C LEU A 11 3.94 7.01 -5.69
N TYR A 12 2.78 6.40 -5.44
CA TYR A 12 2.58 4.96 -5.47
C TYR A 12 1.26 4.61 -6.15
N LYS A 13 1.17 3.37 -6.64
CA LYS A 13 -0.05 2.77 -7.17
C LYS A 13 -0.40 1.55 -6.33
N ILE A 14 -1.67 1.44 -5.94
CA ILE A 14 -2.21 0.18 -5.43
C ILE A 14 -2.32 -0.79 -6.61
N LEU A 15 -1.80 -2.00 -6.42
CA LEU A 15 -1.87 -3.09 -7.37
C LEU A 15 -3.03 -4.02 -7.02
N HIS A 16 -3.13 -4.42 -5.75
CA HIS A 16 -4.17 -5.32 -5.24
C HIS A 16 -4.51 -5.02 -3.78
N HIS A 17 -5.72 -5.38 -3.37
CA HIS A 17 -6.05 -5.63 -1.97
C HIS A 17 -5.89 -7.12 -1.71
N ALA A 18 -5.34 -7.48 -0.55
CA ALA A 18 -5.04 -8.85 -0.18
C ALA A 18 -5.45 -9.15 1.26
N THR A 19 -5.49 -10.43 1.61
CA THR A 19 -5.68 -10.91 2.97
C THR A 19 -4.39 -11.58 3.44
N ASP A 20 -3.88 -11.19 4.59
CA ASP A 20 -2.76 -11.87 5.23
C ASP A 20 -3.24 -13.25 5.73
N CYS A 21 -2.54 -14.32 5.35
CA CYS A 21 -2.85 -15.70 5.76
C CYS A 21 -1.84 -16.24 6.80
N THR A 22 -1.00 -15.37 7.36
CA THR A 22 -0.07 -15.75 8.43
C THR A 22 -0.88 -16.06 9.70
N ASN A 23 -0.69 -17.21 10.34
CA ASN A 23 -1.50 -17.64 11.50
C ASN A 23 -1.73 -16.55 12.59
N SER A 24 -0.75 -15.69 12.86
CA SER A 24 -0.88 -14.61 13.87
C SER A 24 -1.62 -13.36 13.39
N ARG A 25 -1.83 -13.23 12.08
CA ARG A 25 -2.43 -12.07 11.40
C ARG A 25 -3.51 -12.50 10.40
N ASP A 26 -3.98 -13.73 10.49
CA ASP A 26 -4.92 -14.30 9.53
C ASP A 26 -6.19 -13.45 9.44
N GLY A 27 -6.64 -13.18 8.22
CA GLY A 27 -7.78 -12.30 7.96
C GLY A 27 -7.46 -10.80 7.96
N THR A 28 -6.23 -10.38 8.26
CA THR A 28 -5.85 -8.95 8.21
C THR A 28 -5.87 -8.44 6.77
N LYS A 29 -6.52 -7.29 6.55
CA LYS A 29 -6.56 -6.65 5.23
C LYS A 29 -5.24 -5.96 4.93
N MET A 30 -4.72 -6.23 3.74
CA MET A 30 -3.45 -5.72 3.26
C MET A 30 -3.62 -4.99 1.93
N VAL A 31 -2.77 -4.02 1.69
CA VAL A 31 -2.63 -3.33 0.41
C VAL A 31 -1.29 -3.73 -0.20
N VAL A 32 -1.34 -4.19 -1.45
CA VAL A 32 -0.17 -4.45 -2.30
C VAL A 32 0.00 -3.25 -3.23
N TYR A 33 1.17 -2.63 -3.22
CA TYR A 33 1.41 -1.38 -3.93
C TYR A 33 2.85 -1.26 -4.43
N SER A 34 3.08 -0.42 -5.43
CA SER A 34 4.43 -0.14 -5.97
C SER A 34 4.68 1.36 -6.14
N PRO A 35 5.94 1.84 -6.06
CA PRO A 35 6.31 3.18 -6.47
C PRO A 35 6.00 3.41 -7.94
N VAL A 36 5.62 4.63 -8.31
CA VAL A 36 5.45 5.00 -9.72
C VAL A 36 6.79 4.94 -10.47
N ASP A 37 7.88 5.38 -9.84
CA ASP A 37 9.19 5.49 -10.50
C ASP A 37 9.96 4.17 -10.58
N ARG A 38 9.52 3.15 -9.83
CA ARG A 38 10.14 1.82 -9.74
C ARG A 38 9.07 0.73 -9.65
N PRO A 39 8.29 0.52 -10.72
CA PRO A 39 7.10 -0.34 -10.69
C PRO A 39 7.43 -1.82 -10.45
N GLU A 40 8.67 -2.25 -10.67
CA GLU A 40 9.17 -3.59 -10.36
C GLU A 40 9.28 -3.86 -8.85
N GLN A 41 9.34 -2.81 -8.04
CA GLN A 41 9.39 -2.95 -6.59
C GLN A 41 7.98 -3.04 -6.01
N VAL A 42 7.67 -4.17 -5.37
CA VAL A 42 6.36 -4.42 -4.76
C VAL A 42 6.47 -4.38 -3.23
N PHE A 43 5.55 -3.66 -2.61
CA PHE A 43 5.39 -3.57 -1.17
C PHE A 43 4.04 -4.11 -0.74
N VAL A 44 3.97 -4.57 0.50
CA VAL A 44 2.73 -4.99 1.16
C VAL A 44 2.65 -4.28 2.51
N ARG A 45 1.48 -3.74 2.85
CA ARG A 45 1.25 -3.05 4.13
C ARG A 45 -0.16 -3.33 4.63
N ASP A 46 -0.35 -3.28 5.94
CA ASP A 46 -1.68 -3.26 6.54
C ASP A 46 -2.53 -2.13 5.92
N GLU A 47 -3.78 -2.44 5.57
CA GLU A 47 -4.65 -1.48 4.87
C GLU A 47 -4.94 -0.23 5.70
N ALA A 48 -5.19 -0.38 7.01
CA ALA A 48 -5.46 0.76 7.88
C ALA A 48 -4.20 1.63 8.05
N GLU A 49 -3.04 1.00 8.19
CA GLU A 49 -1.77 1.74 8.24
C GLU A 49 -1.48 2.47 6.91
N PHE A 50 -1.80 1.86 5.77
CA PHE A 50 -1.68 2.49 4.46
C PHE A 50 -2.59 3.73 4.36
N MET A 51 -3.88 3.61 4.71
CA MET A 51 -4.81 4.73 4.65
C MET A 51 -4.42 5.90 5.57
N LEU A 52 -3.74 5.64 6.69
CA LEU A 52 -3.21 6.69 7.57
C LEU A 52 -1.99 7.41 6.97
N LYS A 53 -1.13 6.67 6.25
CA LYS A 53 0.18 7.16 5.79
C LYS A 53 0.18 7.71 4.38
N PHE A 54 -0.90 7.53 3.64
CA PHE A 54 -0.99 7.92 2.24
C PHE A 54 -2.26 8.71 1.97
N THR A 55 -2.15 9.69 1.09
CA THR A 55 -3.29 10.50 0.61
C THR A 55 -3.52 10.17 -0.85
N SER A 56 -4.77 9.84 -1.22
CA SER A 56 -5.13 9.66 -2.63
C SER A 56 -4.98 10.98 -3.39
N VAL A 57 -4.35 10.92 -4.55
CA VAL A 57 -4.26 12.06 -5.45
C VAL A 57 -4.93 11.70 -6.78
N GLU A 58 -5.71 12.64 -7.30
CA GLU A 58 -6.31 12.57 -8.64
C GLU A 58 -5.23 12.60 -9.72
#